data_AF-A0A955PB09-F1
#
_entry.id   AF-A0A955PB09-F1
#
_cell.length_a   1.000
_cell.length_b   1.000
_cell.length_c   1.000
_cell.angle_alpha   90.00
_cell.angle_beta   90.00
_cell.angle_gamma   90.00
#
_symmetry.space_group_name_H-M   'P 1'
#
loop_
_entity.id
_entity.type
_entity.pdbx_description
1 polymer ?
#
loop_
_entity_poly.entity_id
_entity_poly.type
_entity_poly.pdbx_seq_one_letter_code
_entity_poly.pdbx_strand_id
1 'polypeptide(L)'
;RWTEACPPEARRIETTYRSTMESLFAARRDFTIVDAQALLDAEVDAGVLRHGNLEWRVVVLPGADTLPLAAWEKLAAFWRSGGVVIAVNRLPANSESEFPSPAVQAMAAEVFGGADEPGPNGNDLGGAGVFLGPGSQTLLAYVLDNLMERDVLVSEESAPVRFTHRRIDGHEVYYLINDSGEPWSGTATFAAEGGGERWDPATGDMKEVEDASDVRLQLNAYSSALFRFDRALRPERRSSSEGPLPGLEQSELPEVDPVMVKGEFVDGEIEKKEDGAWTASGRLTKGDVDTFLFACFNYDDPLDLSGAACLVTDTSAPEGQRAPTPLRIIVRDAHGAECIADTERHLSTPGQVRCHVLLSQFERAGWDRTDIPTFDWSAVTSIRIGWGGYLGAEDETVAFTCTPPRVGRLDTR
;
A
#
# COMPACT_ATOMS: atom_id res chain seq x y z
N ARG A 1 4.55 14.88 18.62
CA ARG A 1 3.46 14.70 17.62
C ARG A 1 2.75 16.03 17.46
N TRP A 2 3.02 16.79 16.39
CA TRP A 2 2.47 18.15 16.21
C TRP A 2 1.04 18.16 15.66
N THR A 3 0.53 17.00 15.23
CA THR A 3 -0.78 16.83 14.58
C THR A 3 -1.85 16.21 15.47
N GLU A 4 -1.53 15.83 16.71
CA GLU A 4 -2.49 15.31 17.70
C GLU A 4 -3.55 16.33 18.15
N ALA A 5 -3.37 17.61 17.82
CA ALA A 5 -4.36 18.67 18.01
C ALA A 5 -5.06 19.09 16.70
N CYS A 6 -4.63 18.57 15.55
CA CYS A 6 -5.23 18.91 14.25
C CYS A 6 -6.58 18.20 14.06
N PRO A 7 -7.49 18.77 13.22
CA PRO A 7 -8.73 18.12 12.82
C PRO A 7 -8.50 16.73 12.22
N PRO A 8 -9.46 15.80 12.32
CA PRO A 8 -9.33 14.44 11.79
C PRO A 8 -8.90 14.38 10.32
N GLU A 9 -9.40 15.29 9.48
CA GLU A 9 -9.06 15.33 8.05
C GLU A 9 -7.58 15.65 7.80
N ALA A 10 -7.00 16.58 8.56
CA ALA A 10 -5.58 16.91 8.44
C ALA A 10 -4.69 15.73 8.86
N ARG A 11 -5.07 14.99 9.91
CA ARG A 11 -4.36 13.76 10.31
C ARG A 11 -4.45 12.70 9.23
N ARG A 12 -5.60 12.56 8.56
CA ARG A 12 -5.75 11.60 7.47
C ARG A 12 -4.83 11.92 6.29
N ILE A 13 -4.68 13.19 5.94
CA ILE A 13 -3.72 13.61 4.90
C ILE A 13 -2.30 13.27 5.33
N GLU A 14 -1.90 13.60 6.56
CA GLU A 14 -0.58 13.25 7.10
C GLU A 14 -0.33 11.74 7.08
N THR A 15 -1.28 10.94 7.58
CA THR A 15 -1.19 9.48 7.58
C THR A 15 -1.07 8.94 6.17
N THR A 16 -1.92 9.38 5.24
CA THR A 16 -1.88 8.95 3.82
C THR A 16 -0.53 9.28 3.18
N TYR A 17 -0.05 10.50 3.40
CA TYR A 17 1.23 10.97 2.86
C TYR A 17 2.40 10.14 3.40
N ARG A 18 2.45 9.94 4.71
CA ARG A 18 3.48 9.14 5.38
C ARG A 18 3.44 7.69 4.93
N SER A 19 2.27 7.03 4.99
CA SER A 19 2.15 5.60 4.66
C SER A 19 2.44 5.31 3.19
N THR A 20 2.09 6.24 2.29
CA THR A 20 2.47 6.16 0.87
C THR A 20 3.99 6.14 0.70
N MET A 21 4.71 7.07 1.34
CA MET A 21 6.17 7.11 1.26
C MET A 21 6.83 5.90 1.91
N GLU A 22 6.33 5.47 3.07
CA GLU A 22 6.82 4.27 3.77
C GLU A 22 6.62 3.01 2.92
N SER A 23 5.46 2.89 2.24
CA SER A 23 5.17 1.79 1.31
C SER A 23 6.15 1.77 0.13
N LEU A 24 6.39 2.91 -0.52
CA LEU A 24 7.36 3.03 -1.62
C LEU A 24 8.79 2.68 -1.16
N PHE A 25 9.19 3.20 0.01
CA PHE A 25 10.51 2.93 0.59
C PHE A 25 10.69 1.45 0.94
N ALA A 26 9.71 0.83 1.59
CA ALA A 26 9.72 -0.60 1.92
C ALA A 26 9.75 -1.48 0.66
N ALA A 27 9.02 -1.09 -0.38
CA ALA A 27 9.00 -1.77 -1.67
C ALA A 27 10.25 -1.48 -2.55
N ARG A 28 11.21 -0.69 -2.05
CA ARG A 28 12.43 -0.28 -2.76
C ARG A 28 12.13 0.42 -4.10
N ARG A 29 11.09 1.25 -4.12
CA ARG A 29 10.81 2.17 -5.23
C ARG A 29 11.40 3.53 -4.88
N ASP A 30 12.53 3.88 -5.49
CA ASP A 30 13.14 5.21 -5.30
C ASP A 30 12.17 6.29 -5.83
N PHE A 31 11.96 7.34 -5.03
CA PHE A 31 10.99 8.40 -5.33
C PHE A 31 11.52 9.77 -4.93
N THR A 32 10.92 10.82 -5.48
CA THR A 32 11.22 12.21 -5.14
C THR A 32 9.91 12.93 -4.86
N ILE A 33 9.94 13.85 -3.90
CA ILE A 33 8.80 14.74 -3.61
C ILE A 33 8.92 15.97 -4.51
N VAL A 34 7.87 16.25 -5.26
CA VAL A 34 7.75 17.45 -6.11
C VAL A 34 6.53 18.26 -5.68
N ASP A 35 6.64 19.58 -5.75
CA ASP A 35 5.52 20.48 -5.46
C ASP A 35 4.78 20.90 -6.74
N ALA A 36 3.70 21.66 -6.57
CA ALA A 36 2.91 22.15 -7.70
C ALA A 36 3.73 23.02 -8.67
N GLN A 37 4.71 23.78 -8.16
CA GLN A 37 5.53 24.65 -9.00
C GLN A 37 6.45 23.81 -9.91
N ALA A 38 7.10 22.79 -9.37
CA ALA A 38 7.90 21.84 -10.14
C ALA A 38 7.07 21.13 -11.22
N LEU A 39 5.80 20.78 -10.94
CA LEU A 39 4.89 20.24 -11.96
C LEU A 39 4.62 21.26 -13.08
N LEU A 40 4.41 22.53 -12.76
CA LEU A 40 4.16 23.58 -13.73
C LEU A 40 5.37 23.85 -14.63
N ASP A 41 6.57 23.83 -14.04
CA ASP A 41 7.84 24.07 -14.73
C ASP A 41 8.32 22.84 -15.52
N ALA A 42 7.71 21.67 -15.31
CA ALA A 42 8.07 20.45 -16.00
C ALA A 42 7.56 20.40 -17.46
N GLU A 43 8.34 19.74 -18.31
CA GLU A 43 7.97 19.38 -19.68
C GLU A 43 7.34 17.98 -19.71
N VAL A 44 6.38 17.77 -20.61
CA VAL A 44 5.70 16.49 -20.82
C VAL A 44 5.92 16.04 -22.25
N ASP A 45 6.48 14.85 -22.41
CA ASP A 45 6.74 14.25 -23.72
C ASP A 45 6.79 12.72 -23.63
N ALA A 46 6.06 12.03 -24.51
CA ALA A 46 6.03 10.57 -24.64
C ALA A 46 5.94 9.80 -23.30
N GLY A 47 5.05 10.24 -22.39
CA GLY A 47 4.81 9.59 -21.11
C GLY A 47 5.92 9.83 -20.08
N VAL A 48 6.74 10.85 -20.29
CA VAL A 48 7.81 11.31 -19.39
C VAL A 48 7.52 12.74 -18.94
N LEU A 49 7.56 12.96 -17.63
CA LEU A 49 7.55 14.27 -17.00
C LEU A 49 9.00 14.65 -16.70
N ARG A 50 9.51 15.75 -17.27
CA ARG A 50 10.90 16.20 -17.12
C ARG A 50 10.98 17.52 -16.39
N HIS A 51 11.82 17.60 -15.36
CA HIS A 51 12.13 18.87 -14.70
C HIS A 51 13.66 18.98 -14.48
N GLY A 52 14.30 19.86 -15.25
CA GLY A 52 15.76 19.92 -15.30
C GLY A 52 16.35 18.59 -15.79
N ASN A 53 17.21 17.97 -14.99
CA ASN A 53 17.83 16.66 -15.29
C ASN A 53 17.07 15.46 -14.71
N LEU A 54 15.87 15.68 -14.15
CA LEU A 54 15.05 14.65 -13.54
C LEU A 54 13.94 14.22 -14.51
N GLU A 55 13.70 12.91 -14.59
CA GLU A 55 12.66 12.32 -15.42
C GLU A 55 11.79 11.37 -14.60
N TRP A 56 10.47 11.50 -14.69
CA TRP A 56 9.51 10.59 -14.06
C TRP A 56 8.55 10.01 -15.09
N ARG A 57 8.20 8.74 -14.91
CA ARG A 57 7.17 8.04 -15.71
C ARG A 57 5.92 7.70 -14.89
N VAL A 58 5.96 7.97 -13.59
CA VAL A 58 4.86 7.78 -12.64
C VAL A 58 4.80 8.98 -11.70
N VAL A 59 3.59 9.49 -11.45
CA VAL A 59 3.30 10.47 -10.40
C VAL A 59 2.31 9.86 -9.43
N VAL A 60 2.62 9.87 -8.13
CA VAL A 60 1.73 9.42 -7.06
C VAL A 60 1.19 10.65 -6.32
N LEU A 61 -0.12 10.71 -6.10
CA LEU A 61 -0.87 11.80 -5.48
C LEU A 61 -1.43 11.30 -4.12
N PRO A 62 -0.63 11.35 -3.04
CA PRO A 62 -1.06 10.87 -1.73
C PRO A 62 -2.03 11.84 -1.04
N GLY A 63 -3.32 11.55 -1.09
CA GLY A 63 -4.36 12.39 -0.47
C GLY A 63 -4.45 13.80 -1.04
N ALA A 64 -3.91 14.03 -2.24
CA ALA A 64 -3.91 15.35 -2.89
C ALA A 64 -5.21 15.55 -3.67
N ASP A 65 -6.18 16.21 -3.04
CA ASP A 65 -7.46 16.58 -3.67
C ASP A 65 -7.47 18.03 -4.20
N THR A 66 -6.43 18.81 -3.89
CA THR A 66 -6.34 20.25 -4.18
C THR A 66 -4.95 20.62 -4.71
N LEU A 67 -4.89 21.17 -5.93
CA LEU A 67 -3.72 21.79 -6.57
C LEU A 67 -4.19 22.95 -7.47
N PRO A 68 -3.30 23.85 -7.90
CA PRO A 68 -3.64 24.83 -8.94
C PRO A 68 -4.18 24.14 -10.21
N LEU A 69 -5.16 24.75 -10.87
CA LEU A 69 -5.82 24.19 -12.06
C LEU A 69 -4.79 23.79 -13.14
N ALA A 70 -3.80 24.65 -13.38
CA ALA A 70 -2.75 24.39 -14.37
C ALA A 70 -1.88 23.17 -14.02
N ALA A 71 -1.73 22.81 -12.75
CA ALA A 71 -1.02 21.60 -12.34
C ALA A 71 -1.86 20.34 -12.67
N TRP A 72 -3.18 20.41 -12.46
CA TRP A 72 -4.08 19.34 -12.89
C TRP A 72 -4.09 19.16 -14.41
N GLU A 73 -4.12 20.25 -15.17
CA GLU A 73 -4.01 20.21 -16.63
C GLU A 73 -2.70 19.56 -17.09
N LYS A 74 -1.58 19.85 -16.40
CA LYS A 74 -0.28 19.21 -16.67
C LYS A 74 -0.32 17.70 -16.40
N LEU A 75 -0.91 17.27 -15.29
CA LEU A 75 -1.04 15.84 -14.94
C LEU A 75 -1.95 15.10 -15.93
N ALA A 76 -3.04 15.71 -16.38
CA ALA A 76 -3.89 15.17 -17.43
C ALA A 76 -3.12 15.06 -18.77
N ALA A 77 -2.35 16.09 -19.15
CA ALA A 77 -1.48 16.04 -20.33
C ALA A 77 -0.40 14.95 -20.23
N PHE A 78 0.19 14.77 -19.04
CA PHE A 78 1.14 13.70 -18.76
C PHE A 78 0.52 12.33 -18.96
N TRP A 79 -0.65 12.07 -18.37
CA TRP A 79 -1.40 10.83 -18.59
C TRP A 79 -1.73 10.62 -20.07
N ARG A 80 -2.28 11.62 -20.77
CA ARG A 80 -2.58 11.56 -22.22
C ARG A 80 -1.36 11.24 -23.07
N SER A 81 -0.17 11.75 -22.69
CA SER A 81 1.09 11.47 -23.39
C SER A 81 1.62 10.05 -23.18
N GLY A 82 0.97 9.29 -22.29
CA GLY A 82 1.32 7.92 -21.94
C GLY A 82 1.78 7.76 -20.50
N GLY A 83 1.82 8.81 -19.66
CA GLY A 83 2.32 8.75 -18.28
C GLY A 83 1.39 8.00 -17.31
N VAL A 84 1.92 7.62 -16.14
CA VAL A 84 1.13 6.96 -15.09
C VAL A 84 0.82 7.94 -13.96
N VAL A 85 -0.44 8.06 -13.56
CA VAL A 85 -0.87 8.87 -12.41
C VAL A 85 -1.62 7.98 -11.42
N ILE A 86 -1.19 7.96 -10.16
CA ILE A 86 -1.82 7.15 -9.11
C ILE A 86 -2.35 8.08 -8.03
N ALA A 87 -3.67 8.13 -7.86
CA ALA A 87 -4.31 8.82 -6.74
C ALA A 87 -4.48 7.87 -5.57
N VAL A 88 -4.02 8.26 -4.38
CA VAL A 88 -4.15 7.45 -3.16
C VAL A 88 -5.08 8.15 -2.18
N ASN A 89 -6.06 7.41 -1.65
CA ASN A 89 -7.09 7.82 -0.69
C ASN A 89 -8.13 8.84 -1.21
N ARG A 90 -7.72 9.83 -1.99
CA ARG A 90 -8.61 10.86 -2.56
C ARG A 90 -8.34 11.10 -4.04
N LEU A 91 -9.41 11.35 -4.78
CA LEU A 91 -9.33 11.85 -6.15
C LEU A 91 -9.12 13.37 -6.15
N PRO A 92 -8.49 13.93 -7.20
CA PRO A 92 -8.50 15.37 -7.45
C PRO A 92 -9.94 15.92 -7.49
N ALA A 93 -10.20 17.02 -6.77
CA ALA A 93 -11.54 17.58 -6.66
C ALA A 93 -11.57 19.11 -6.72
N ASN A 94 -10.51 19.78 -6.26
CA ASN A 94 -10.50 21.22 -6.05
C ASN A 94 -9.37 21.90 -6.84
N SER A 95 -9.60 23.15 -7.22
CA SER A 95 -8.57 24.05 -7.71
C SER A 95 -8.11 24.98 -6.59
N GLU A 96 -7.19 25.90 -6.88
CA GLU A 96 -6.81 27.00 -5.98
C GLU A 96 -7.97 27.99 -5.71
N SER A 97 -9.04 27.96 -6.51
CA SER A 97 -10.12 28.95 -6.48
C SER A 97 -11.54 28.38 -6.41
N GLU A 98 -11.74 27.08 -6.66
CA GLU A 98 -13.06 26.43 -6.67
C GLU A 98 -13.04 25.11 -5.87
N PHE A 99 -14.01 24.97 -4.96
CA PHE A 99 -14.14 23.85 -4.01
C PHE A 99 -15.60 23.36 -3.93
N PRO A 100 -16.01 22.34 -4.70
CA PRO A 100 -15.25 21.62 -5.73
C PRO A 100 -15.10 22.42 -7.04
N SER A 101 -14.10 22.08 -7.85
CA SER A 101 -13.93 22.61 -9.21
C SER A 101 -14.47 21.61 -10.24
N PRO A 102 -15.50 21.98 -11.03
CA PRO A 102 -16.04 21.11 -12.07
C PRO A 102 -14.99 20.69 -13.12
N ALA A 103 -14.04 21.57 -13.44
CA ALA A 103 -12.96 21.28 -14.37
C ALA A 103 -12.01 20.20 -13.84
N VAL A 104 -11.66 20.27 -12.54
CA VAL A 104 -10.80 19.27 -11.89
C VAL A 104 -11.50 17.93 -11.80
N GLN A 105 -12.80 17.91 -11.45
CA GLN A 105 -13.58 16.68 -11.42
C GLN A 105 -13.70 16.01 -12.79
N ALA A 106 -13.83 16.80 -13.86
CA ALA A 106 -13.83 16.27 -15.23
C ALA A 106 -12.49 15.63 -15.60
N MET A 107 -11.36 16.27 -15.25
CA MET A 107 -10.02 15.70 -15.46
C MET A 107 -9.79 14.45 -14.59
N ALA A 108 -10.28 14.43 -13.36
CA ALA A 108 -10.20 13.26 -12.50
C ALA A 108 -10.98 12.07 -13.10
N ALA A 109 -12.20 12.31 -13.58
CA ALA A 109 -13.00 11.28 -14.25
C ALA A 109 -12.33 10.78 -15.54
N GLU A 110 -11.69 11.66 -16.31
CA GLU A 110 -10.93 11.29 -17.49
C GLU A 110 -9.71 10.42 -17.17
N VAL A 111 -8.92 10.81 -16.16
CA VAL A 111 -7.67 10.12 -15.82
C VAL A 111 -7.93 8.81 -15.08
N PHE A 112 -8.85 8.80 -14.11
CA PHE A 112 -9.04 7.66 -13.19
C PHE A 112 -10.26 6.78 -13.49
N GLY A 113 -11.13 7.19 -14.41
CA GLY A 113 -12.33 6.43 -14.76
C GLY A 113 -13.37 6.36 -13.63
N GLY A 114 -14.19 5.30 -13.63
CA GLY A 114 -15.21 5.02 -12.62
C GLY A 114 -14.61 4.33 -11.38
N ALA A 115 -14.91 4.84 -10.19
CA ALA A 115 -14.21 4.54 -8.94
C ALA A 115 -14.64 3.24 -8.20
N ASP A 116 -15.31 2.30 -8.87
CA ASP A 116 -15.94 1.16 -8.17
C ASP A 116 -14.94 0.07 -7.76
N GLU A 117 -13.85 -0.13 -8.52
CA GLU A 117 -12.78 -1.07 -8.17
C GLU A 117 -11.39 -0.49 -8.47
N PRO A 118 -10.36 -0.79 -7.64
CA PRO A 118 -8.98 -0.45 -7.96
C PRO A 118 -8.58 -1.10 -9.29
N GLY A 119 -8.07 -0.28 -10.20
CA GLY A 119 -7.71 -0.72 -11.54
C GLY A 119 -7.14 0.42 -12.37
N PRO A 120 -6.33 0.13 -13.40
CA PRO A 120 -5.85 1.16 -14.32
C PRO A 120 -6.95 1.57 -15.29
N ASN A 121 -7.15 2.88 -15.42
CA ASN A 121 -7.85 3.51 -16.53
C ASN A 121 -6.80 3.92 -17.60
N GLY A 122 -6.87 3.25 -18.74
CA GLY A 122 -5.83 3.29 -19.79
C GLY A 122 -6.10 4.33 -20.88
N ASN A 123 -5.10 4.59 -21.74
CA ASN A 123 -5.30 5.25 -23.03
C ASN A 123 -4.42 4.63 -24.14
N ASP A 124 -4.69 5.00 -25.39
CA ASP A 124 -4.03 4.45 -26.58
C ASP A 124 -2.51 4.68 -26.63
N LEU A 125 -1.99 5.64 -25.87
CA LEU A 125 -0.55 5.93 -25.76
C LEU A 125 0.11 5.23 -24.56
N GLY A 126 -0.62 4.34 -23.88
CA GLY A 126 -0.13 3.56 -22.75
C GLY A 126 -0.13 4.30 -21.42
N GLY A 127 -0.88 5.41 -21.31
CA GLY A 127 -1.12 6.10 -20.05
C GLY A 127 -1.99 5.26 -19.13
N ALA A 128 -1.79 5.41 -17.82
CA ALA A 128 -2.55 4.66 -16.81
C ALA A 128 -2.89 5.56 -15.62
N GLY A 129 -4.17 5.70 -15.31
CA GLY A 129 -4.64 6.36 -14.12
C GLY A 129 -5.17 5.32 -13.14
N VAL A 130 -4.65 5.29 -11.91
CA VAL A 130 -5.12 4.33 -10.89
C VAL A 130 -5.60 5.09 -9.68
N PHE A 131 -6.81 4.80 -9.22
CA PHE A 131 -7.30 5.27 -7.93
C PHE A 131 -7.25 4.15 -6.90
N LEU A 132 -6.42 4.34 -5.88
CA LEU A 132 -6.38 3.52 -4.67
C LEU A 132 -7.17 4.22 -3.58
N GLY A 133 -8.49 4.03 -3.58
CA GLY A 133 -9.39 4.59 -2.58
C GLY A 133 -9.15 4.08 -1.16
N PRO A 134 -9.91 4.60 -0.17
CA PRO A 134 -9.82 4.13 1.21
C PRO A 134 -9.93 2.60 1.27
N GLY A 135 -9.03 1.96 2.01
CA GLY A 135 -8.96 0.51 2.13
C GLY A 135 -8.12 -0.20 1.07
N SER A 136 -7.62 0.47 0.03
CA SER A 136 -6.80 -0.15 -1.03
C SER A 136 -5.41 0.46 -1.20
N GLN A 137 -5.03 1.43 -0.36
CA GLN A 137 -3.76 2.14 -0.42
C GLN A 137 -2.54 1.20 -0.31
N THR A 138 -2.72 0.11 0.42
CA THR A 138 -1.73 -0.96 0.65
C THR A 138 -1.29 -1.63 -0.66
N LEU A 139 -2.12 -1.59 -1.71
CA LEU A 139 -1.83 -2.17 -3.01
C LEU A 139 -0.86 -1.33 -3.85
N LEU A 140 -0.41 -0.15 -3.40
CA LEU A 140 0.43 0.76 -4.20
C LEU A 140 1.67 0.10 -4.80
N ALA A 141 2.45 -0.62 -3.97
CA ALA A 141 3.65 -1.32 -4.44
C ALA A 141 3.31 -2.36 -5.52
N TYR A 142 2.23 -3.10 -5.29
CA TYR A 142 1.74 -4.11 -6.22
C TYR A 142 1.29 -3.50 -7.56
N VAL A 143 0.56 -2.37 -7.52
CA VAL A 143 0.18 -1.61 -8.72
C VAL A 143 1.42 -1.21 -9.50
N LEU A 144 2.44 -0.68 -8.82
CA LEU A 144 3.68 -0.25 -9.47
C LEU A 144 4.42 -1.42 -10.14
N ASP A 145 4.50 -2.56 -9.48
CA ASP A 145 5.14 -3.77 -10.04
C ASP A 145 4.40 -4.30 -11.27
N ASN A 146 3.09 -4.08 -11.38
CA ASN A 146 2.30 -4.45 -12.56
C ASN A 146 2.35 -3.41 -13.68
N LEU A 147 2.71 -2.16 -13.40
CA LEU A 147 2.79 -1.10 -14.40
C LEU A 147 4.21 -0.89 -14.95
N MET A 148 5.24 -1.20 -14.16
CA MET A 148 6.62 -0.93 -14.53
C MET A 148 7.58 -1.91 -13.84
N GLU A 149 8.58 -2.36 -14.59
CA GLU A 149 9.67 -3.16 -14.04
C GLU A 149 10.42 -2.40 -12.92
N ARG A 150 11.10 -3.16 -12.07
CA ARG A 150 11.94 -2.60 -11.01
C ARG A 150 13.32 -2.24 -11.58
N ASP A 151 13.88 -1.15 -11.09
CA ASP A 151 15.22 -0.68 -11.45
C ASP A 151 16.31 -1.55 -10.79
N VAL A 152 16.03 -2.07 -9.59
CA VAL A 152 16.85 -3.10 -8.94
C VAL A 152 15.93 -4.16 -8.31
N LEU A 153 16.26 -5.43 -8.54
CA LEU A 153 15.67 -6.58 -7.87
C LEU A 153 16.66 -7.18 -6.86
N VAL A 154 16.14 -7.67 -5.74
CA VAL A 154 16.91 -8.38 -4.72
C VAL A 154 16.22 -9.72 -4.47
N SER A 155 17.00 -10.78 -4.28
CA SER A 155 16.51 -12.18 -4.24
C SER A 155 15.46 -12.50 -3.17
N GLU A 156 15.34 -11.66 -2.13
CA GLU A 156 14.38 -11.85 -1.04
C GLU A 156 13.57 -10.57 -0.84
N GLU A 157 12.24 -10.69 -0.73
CA GLU A 157 11.38 -9.52 -0.53
C GLU A 157 11.66 -8.82 0.81
N SER A 158 11.92 -9.62 1.86
CA SER A 158 12.30 -9.17 3.21
C SER A 158 13.74 -8.70 3.32
N ALA A 159 14.54 -8.72 2.24
CA ALA A 159 15.93 -8.29 2.29
C ALA A 159 16.04 -6.88 2.89
N PRO A 160 16.93 -6.66 3.88
CA PRO A 160 17.15 -5.35 4.50
C PRO A 160 17.95 -4.41 3.59
N VAL A 161 17.90 -4.60 2.28
CA VAL A 161 18.66 -3.82 1.32
C VAL A 161 17.83 -2.62 0.87
N ARG A 162 18.46 -1.45 0.82
CA ARG A 162 17.91 -0.23 0.22
C ARG A 162 18.88 0.28 -0.83
N PHE A 163 18.37 0.99 -1.83
CA PHE A 163 19.21 1.54 -2.89
C PHE A 163 18.72 2.89 -3.40
N THR A 164 19.62 3.59 -4.08
CA THR A 164 19.31 4.71 -4.98
C THR A 164 20.15 4.56 -6.25
N HIS A 165 19.64 5.11 -7.35
CA HIS A 165 20.33 5.12 -8.65
C HIS A 165 20.55 6.57 -9.09
N ARG A 166 21.78 6.89 -9.50
CA ARG A 166 22.18 8.20 -9.99
C ARG A 166 23.03 8.06 -11.23
N ARG A 167 22.91 9.01 -12.16
CA ARG A 167 23.83 9.16 -13.26
C ARG A 167 24.91 10.19 -12.92
N ILE A 168 26.18 9.77 -12.90
CA ILE A 168 27.32 10.60 -12.49
C ILE A 168 28.44 10.43 -13.53
N ASP A 169 28.95 11.53 -14.07
CA ASP A 169 30.03 11.56 -15.06
C ASP A 169 29.81 10.62 -16.26
N GLY A 170 28.56 10.46 -16.67
CA GLY A 170 28.17 9.60 -17.80
C GLY A 170 27.94 8.13 -17.44
N HIS A 171 28.15 7.74 -16.18
CA HIS A 171 27.96 6.36 -15.69
C HIS A 171 26.73 6.24 -14.81
N GLU A 172 26.22 5.02 -14.73
CA GLU A 172 25.12 4.64 -13.86
C GLU A 172 25.69 4.14 -12.53
N VAL A 173 25.35 4.83 -11.45
CA VAL A 173 25.87 4.57 -10.12
C VAL A 173 24.71 4.14 -9.21
N TYR A 174 24.75 2.91 -8.77
CA TYR A 174 23.83 2.36 -7.77
C TYR A 174 24.51 2.33 -6.41
N TYR A 175 23.87 2.88 -5.40
CA TYR A 175 24.35 2.80 -4.01
C TYR A 175 23.42 1.91 -3.20
N LEU A 176 23.92 0.76 -2.75
CA LEU A 176 23.18 -0.22 -1.95
C LEU A 176 23.66 -0.17 -0.51
N ILE A 177 22.73 -0.22 0.44
CA ILE A 177 23.01 -0.35 1.87
C ILE A 177 22.30 -1.55 2.44
N ASN A 178 22.91 -2.19 3.45
CA ASN A 178 22.20 -3.07 4.38
C ASN A 178 21.69 -2.21 5.54
N ASP A 179 20.38 -2.01 5.62
CA ASP A 179 19.70 -1.19 6.63
C ASP A 179 19.35 -1.99 7.90
N SER A 180 20.18 -2.99 8.23
CA SER A 180 19.99 -3.82 9.42
C SER A 180 21.27 -4.03 10.21
N GLY A 181 21.09 -4.42 11.47
CA GLY A 181 22.18 -4.78 12.39
C GLY A 181 22.77 -6.16 12.17
N GLU A 182 22.26 -6.93 11.21
CA GLU A 182 22.72 -8.28 10.88
C GLU A 182 23.37 -8.30 9.51
N PRO A 183 24.38 -9.16 9.26
CA PRO A 183 24.93 -9.33 7.93
C PRO A 183 23.88 -9.94 6.99
N TRP A 184 23.91 -9.51 5.74
CA TRP A 184 23.03 -10.01 4.68
C TRP A 184 23.86 -10.60 3.53
N SER A 185 23.32 -11.65 2.90
CA SER A 185 23.88 -12.23 1.67
C SER A 185 22.73 -12.59 0.73
N GLY A 186 22.91 -12.30 -0.56
CA GLY A 186 21.91 -12.59 -1.58
C GLY A 186 22.35 -12.10 -2.96
N THR A 187 21.40 -12.07 -3.89
CA THR A 187 21.64 -11.61 -5.26
C THR A 187 20.92 -10.29 -5.50
N ALA A 188 21.55 -9.39 -6.25
CA ALA A 188 20.94 -8.21 -6.83
C ALA A 188 21.01 -8.25 -8.36
N THR A 189 19.94 -7.78 -9.00
CA THR A 189 19.84 -7.57 -10.46
C THR A 189 19.62 -6.07 -10.68
N PHE A 190 20.45 -5.45 -11.50
CA PHE A 190 20.37 -4.03 -11.83
C PHE A 190 19.80 -3.85 -13.24
N ALA A 191 19.01 -2.81 -13.46
CA ALA A 191 18.61 -2.37 -14.79
C ALA A 191 19.79 -1.67 -15.50
N ALA A 192 20.86 -2.42 -15.77
CA ALA A 192 22.07 -1.98 -16.45
C ALA A 192 22.55 -3.05 -17.44
N GLU A 193 23.36 -2.64 -18.43
CA GLU A 193 23.90 -3.54 -19.46
C GLU A 193 25.34 -3.96 -19.15
N GLY A 194 25.62 -5.25 -19.33
CA GLY A 194 26.99 -5.79 -19.34
C GLY A 194 27.66 -5.84 -17.97
N GLY A 195 29.00 -5.81 -18.00
CA GLY A 195 29.83 -5.78 -16.81
C GLY A 195 29.99 -4.37 -16.25
N GLY A 196 30.51 -4.29 -15.03
CA GLY A 196 30.73 -3.04 -14.31
C GLY A 196 31.73 -3.20 -13.18
N GLU A 197 31.65 -2.31 -12.21
CA GLU A 197 32.55 -2.27 -11.06
C GLU A 197 31.73 -2.24 -9.77
N ARG A 198 32.13 -3.03 -8.78
CA ARG A 198 31.68 -2.94 -7.39
C ARG A 198 32.75 -2.27 -6.56
N TRP A 199 32.40 -1.20 -5.86
CA TRP A 199 33.31 -0.48 -4.96
C TRP A 199 32.85 -0.62 -3.52
N ASP A 200 33.79 -0.88 -2.61
CA ASP A 200 33.60 -0.75 -1.18
C ASP A 200 33.92 0.71 -0.77
N PRO A 201 32.92 1.52 -0.38
CA PRO A 201 33.16 2.92 -0.05
C PRO A 201 33.96 3.11 1.25
N ALA A 202 34.07 2.09 2.10
CA ALA A 202 34.83 2.18 3.35
C ALA A 202 36.32 1.88 3.15
N THR A 203 36.68 0.97 2.23
CA THR A 203 38.08 0.60 1.97
C THR A 203 38.65 1.21 0.69
N GLY A 204 37.80 1.58 -0.26
CA GLY A 204 38.19 1.96 -1.61
C GLY A 204 38.51 0.76 -2.52
N ASP A 205 38.28 -0.47 -2.06
CA ASP A 205 38.50 -1.67 -2.86
C ASP A 205 37.51 -1.72 -4.03
N MET A 206 38.02 -2.02 -5.22
CA MET A 206 37.23 -2.15 -6.44
C MET A 206 37.35 -3.56 -6.98
N LYS A 207 36.22 -4.13 -7.40
CA LYS A 207 36.12 -5.45 -8.02
C LYS A 207 35.30 -5.38 -9.29
N GLU A 208 35.67 -6.16 -10.28
CA GLU A 208 34.88 -6.31 -11.50
C GLU A 208 33.56 -7.04 -11.20
N VAL A 209 32.51 -6.63 -11.90
CA VAL A 209 31.21 -7.31 -11.96
C VAL A 209 31.03 -7.78 -13.40
N GLU A 210 30.89 -9.09 -13.61
CA GLU A 210 30.81 -9.65 -14.96
C GLU A 210 29.46 -9.37 -15.63
N ASP A 211 28.38 -9.39 -14.84
CA ASP A 211 27.00 -9.28 -15.32
C ASP A 211 26.13 -8.53 -14.30
N ALA A 212 25.49 -7.45 -14.73
CA ALA A 212 24.56 -6.65 -13.93
C ALA A 212 23.31 -7.42 -13.48
N SER A 213 22.99 -8.56 -14.10
CA SER A 213 21.75 -9.31 -13.84
C SER A 213 21.85 -10.37 -12.73
N ASP A 214 23.05 -10.82 -12.35
CA ASP A 214 23.28 -11.82 -11.29
C ASP A 214 24.48 -11.41 -10.39
N VAL A 215 24.32 -10.33 -9.64
CA VAL A 215 25.37 -9.83 -8.75
C VAL A 215 25.21 -10.41 -7.35
N ARG A 216 26.10 -11.34 -6.98
CA ARG A 216 26.15 -11.90 -5.62
C ARG A 216 26.81 -10.96 -4.64
N LEU A 217 26.11 -10.70 -3.53
CA LEU A 217 26.49 -9.73 -2.52
C LEU A 217 26.58 -10.35 -1.14
N GLN A 218 27.55 -9.84 -0.38
CA GLN A 218 27.64 -9.98 1.05
C GLN A 218 27.87 -8.59 1.60
N LEU A 219 26.95 -8.16 2.47
CA LEU A 219 26.99 -6.87 3.15
C LEU A 219 26.98 -7.15 4.66
N ASN A 220 27.98 -6.65 5.37
CA ASN A 220 27.95 -6.63 6.83
C ASN A 220 26.82 -5.74 7.34
N ALA A 221 26.52 -5.83 8.64
CA ALA A 221 25.60 -4.93 9.33
C ALA A 221 25.91 -3.45 9.01
N TYR A 222 24.90 -2.70 8.60
CA TYR A 222 24.98 -1.27 8.25
C TYR A 222 26.06 -0.89 7.21
N SER A 223 26.54 -1.86 6.42
CA SER A 223 27.54 -1.62 5.38
C SER A 223 26.89 -1.34 4.03
N SER A 224 27.70 -0.92 3.06
CA SER A 224 27.23 -0.52 1.76
C SER A 224 28.16 -0.96 0.63
N ALA A 225 27.65 -0.89 -0.60
CA ALA A 225 28.41 -1.11 -1.81
C ALA A 225 27.93 -0.13 -2.90
N LEU A 226 28.87 0.36 -3.69
CA LEU A 226 28.57 1.11 -4.91
C LEU A 226 28.74 0.19 -6.11
N PHE A 227 27.87 0.33 -7.11
CA PHE A 227 28.01 -0.32 -8.40
C PHE A 227 28.04 0.76 -9.47
N ARG A 228 28.95 0.60 -10.42
CA ARG A 228 29.10 1.49 -11.55
C ARG A 228 29.00 0.69 -12.85
N PHE A 229 28.10 1.13 -13.72
CA PHE A 229 27.92 0.57 -15.06
C PHE A 229 27.98 1.69 -16.10
N ASP A 230 28.32 1.35 -17.34
CA ASP A 230 28.40 2.33 -18.44
C ASP A 230 27.04 2.71 -19.01
N ARG A 231 26.03 1.85 -18.86
CA ARG A 231 24.71 2.05 -19.45
C ARG A 231 23.59 1.45 -18.62
N ALA A 232 22.52 2.21 -18.43
CA ALA A 232 21.28 1.75 -17.84
C ALA A 232 20.41 1.08 -18.91
N LEU A 233 19.77 -0.02 -18.52
CA LEU A 233 18.53 -0.48 -19.13
C LEU A 233 17.41 0.37 -18.58
N ARG A 234 16.51 0.84 -19.43
CA ARG A 234 15.34 1.58 -18.98
C ARG A 234 14.28 0.56 -18.57
N PRO A 235 13.85 0.47 -17.28
CA PRO A 235 12.84 -0.50 -16.87
C PRO A 235 11.60 -0.43 -17.74
N GLU A 236 11.12 -1.55 -18.26
CA GLU A 236 10.02 -1.53 -19.21
C GLU A 236 8.70 -1.12 -18.54
N ARG A 237 7.85 -0.42 -19.30
CA ARG A 237 6.47 -0.19 -18.90
C ARG A 237 5.61 -1.31 -19.44
N ARG A 238 4.79 -1.87 -18.58
CA ARG A 238 3.83 -2.91 -18.94
C ARG A 238 2.58 -2.25 -19.49
N SER A 239 2.00 -2.81 -20.55
CA SER A 239 0.72 -2.33 -21.07
C SER A 239 -0.34 -2.51 -20.00
N SER A 240 -1.09 -1.45 -19.71
CA SER A 240 -2.27 -1.54 -18.85
C SER A 240 -3.52 -1.60 -19.74
N SER A 241 -4.42 -2.53 -19.44
CA SER A 241 -5.77 -2.56 -20.00
C SER A 241 -6.75 -2.10 -18.95
N GLU A 242 -7.79 -1.36 -19.35
CA GLU A 242 -8.90 -1.01 -18.44
C GLU A 242 -9.47 -2.25 -17.75
N GLY A 243 -9.76 -2.13 -16.46
CA GLY A 243 -10.35 -3.22 -15.68
C GLY A 243 -9.79 -3.32 -14.26
N PRO A 244 -10.16 -4.37 -13.51
CA PRO A 244 -9.63 -4.61 -12.17
C PRO A 244 -8.11 -4.74 -12.20
N LEU A 245 -7.46 -4.53 -11.05
CA LEU A 245 -6.01 -4.67 -10.92
C LEU A 245 -5.49 -5.95 -11.60
N PRO A 246 -4.63 -5.82 -12.62
CA PRO A 246 -4.14 -6.97 -13.37
C PRO A 246 -3.45 -7.96 -12.44
N GLY A 247 -3.90 -9.21 -12.47
CA GLY A 247 -3.30 -10.31 -11.73
C GLY A 247 -3.74 -10.44 -10.27
N LEU A 248 -4.70 -9.65 -9.75
CA LEU A 248 -5.27 -9.87 -8.41
C LEU A 248 -6.59 -10.62 -8.52
N GLU A 249 -6.54 -11.95 -8.51
CA GLU A 249 -7.74 -12.78 -8.54
C GLU A 249 -8.32 -12.93 -7.12
N GLN A 250 -9.60 -12.60 -6.97
CA GLN A 250 -10.31 -12.76 -5.70
C GLN A 250 -11.12 -14.05 -5.71
N SER A 251 -11.04 -14.81 -4.63
CA SER A 251 -11.86 -16.01 -4.41
C SER A 251 -12.47 -16.00 -3.01
N GLU A 252 -13.68 -16.54 -2.90
CA GLU A 252 -14.36 -16.76 -1.62
C GLU A 252 -13.62 -17.78 -0.75
N LEU A 253 -13.67 -17.59 0.57
CA LEU A 253 -13.27 -18.59 1.55
C LEU A 253 -14.48 -19.50 1.90
N PRO A 254 -14.27 -20.67 2.53
CA PRO A 254 -15.38 -21.50 3.01
C PRO A 254 -16.38 -20.70 3.83
N GLU A 255 -17.68 -20.90 3.57
CA GLU A 255 -18.74 -20.16 4.26
C GLU A 255 -18.82 -20.56 5.73
N VAL A 256 -18.63 -19.59 6.62
CA VAL A 256 -18.79 -19.75 8.07
C VAL A 256 -19.49 -18.52 8.63
N ASP A 257 -20.45 -18.74 9.52
CA ASP A 257 -21.09 -17.65 10.25
C ASP A 257 -20.15 -17.19 11.38
N PRO A 258 -19.88 -15.87 11.52
CA PRO A 258 -18.99 -15.37 12.53
C PRO A 258 -19.61 -15.43 13.92
N VAL A 259 -18.78 -15.68 14.92
CA VAL A 259 -19.13 -15.52 16.33
C VAL A 259 -18.62 -14.18 16.83
N MET A 260 -19.44 -13.42 17.56
CA MET A 260 -18.98 -12.17 18.15
C MET A 260 -18.05 -12.43 19.35
N VAL A 261 -16.90 -11.77 19.35
CA VAL A 261 -15.94 -11.74 20.46
C VAL A 261 -15.81 -10.28 20.91
N LYS A 262 -16.07 -10.00 22.19
CA LYS A 262 -16.14 -8.63 22.73
C LYS A 262 -15.45 -8.48 24.08
N GLY A 263 -15.05 -7.25 24.40
CA GLY A 263 -14.49 -6.89 25.69
C GLY A 263 -15.51 -6.94 26.84
N GLU A 264 -15.01 -6.92 28.07
CA GLU A 264 -15.84 -6.91 29.30
C GLU A 264 -16.81 -5.73 29.32
N PHE A 265 -16.34 -4.54 28.92
CA PHE A 265 -17.10 -3.28 28.97
C PHE A 265 -17.83 -2.95 27.66
N VAL A 266 -18.22 -3.98 26.91
CA VAL A 266 -18.98 -3.83 25.66
C VAL A 266 -20.25 -4.67 25.74
N ASP A 267 -21.42 -4.07 25.57
CA ASP A 267 -22.67 -4.77 25.31
C ASP A 267 -22.86 -4.86 23.80
N GLY A 268 -22.79 -6.07 23.25
CA GLY A 268 -22.62 -6.27 21.81
C GLY A 268 -23.67 -7.16 21.19
N GLU A 269 -23.92 -6.93 19.91
CA GLU A 269 -24.81 -7.72 19.07
C GLU A 269 -24.16 -7.94 17.68
N ILE A 270 -24.51 -9.06 17.05
CA ILE A 270 -24.12 -9.35 15.67
C ILE A 270 -25.31 -9.96 14.92
N GLU A 271 -25.59 -9.44 13.73
CA GLU A 271 -26.75 -9.82 12.93
C GLU A 271 -26.39 -10.03 11.45
N LYS A 272 -26.93 -11.08 10.83
CA LYS A 272 -26.79 -11.36 9.40
C LYS A 272 -27.79 -10.50 8.61
N LYS A 273 -27.32 -9.81 7.58
CA LYS A 273 -28.13 -9.06 6.62
C LYS A 273 -28.62 -9.96 5.48
N GLU A 274 -29.65 -9.50 4.77
CA GLU A 274 -30.22 -10.21 3.62
C GLU A 274 -29.19 -10.42 2.49
N ASP A 275 -28.22 -9.52 2.36
CA ASP A 275 -27.13 -9.58 1.38
C ASP A 275 -25.96 -10.49 1.81
N GLY A 276 -26.08 -11.18 2.95
CA GLY A 276 -25.05 -12.06 3.49
C GLY A 276 -23.96 -11.35 4.31
N ALA A 277 -23.96 -10.01 4.38
CA ALA A 277 -23.05 -9.27 5.26
C ALA A 277 -23.46 -9.38 6.73
N TRP A 278 -22.54 -9.06 7.63
CA TRP A 278 -22.75 -9.09 9.08
C TRP A 278 -22.63 -7.70 9.66
N THR A 279 -23.61 -7.28 10.47
CA THR A 279 -23.53 -6.03 11.23
C THR A 279 -23.20 -6.37 12.67
N ALA A 280 -22.12 -5.79 13.17
CA ALA A 280 -21.69 -5.93 14.55
C ALA A 280 -21.73 -4.55 15.22
N SER A 281 -22.37 -4.47 16.38
CA SER A 281 -22.61 -3.23 17.13
C SER A 281 -22.27 -3.43 18.58
N GLY A 282 -21.56 -2.49 19.20
CA GLY A 282 -21.16 -2.55 20.60
C GLY A 282 -21.41 -1.22 21.30
N ARG A 283 -22.26 -1.23 22.34
CA ARG A 283 -22.43 -0.11 23.28
C ARG A 283 -21.40 -0.23 24.40
N LEU A 284 -20.60 0.80 24.60
CA LEU A 284 -19.59 0.84 25.66
C LEU A 284 -20.27 1.06 27.00
N THR A 285 -20.12 0.10 27.92
CA THR A 285 -20.74 0.18 29.26
C THR A 285 -19.86 0.90 30.28
N LYS A 286 -18.65 1.27 29.88
CA LYS A 286 -17.71 2.06 30.66
C LYS A 286 -16.77 2.83 29.72
N GLY A 287 -16.57 4.11 29.99
CA GLY A 287 -15.66 4.96 29.22
C GLY A 287 -14.19 4.81 29.63
N ASP A 288 -13.30 5.28 28.77
CA ASP A 288 -11.84 5.39 29.01
C ASP A 288 -11.15 4.08 29.44
N VAL A 289 -11.69 2.94 29.01
CA VAL A 289 -11.10 1.61 29.21
C VAL A 289 -10.90 0.92 27.86
N ASP A 290 -9.95 -0.01 27.80
CA ASP A 290 -9.70 -0.76 26.56
C ASP A 290 -10.92 -1.62 26.23
N THR A 291 -11.51 -1.35 25.06
CA THR A 291 -12.69 -2.05 24.55
C THR A 291 -12.42 -2.60 23.16
N PHE A 292 -13.09 -3.71 22.86
CA PHE A 292 -13.02 -4.34 21.55
C PHE A 292 -14.32 -5.08 21.20
N LEU A 293 -14.55 -5.24 19.90
CA LEU A 293 -15.60 -6.08 19.33
C LEU A 293 -15.15 -6.60 17.96
N PHE A 294 -15.21 -7.91 17.76
CA PHE A 294 -14.83 -8.60 16.53
C PHE A 294 -15.89 -9.61 16.08
N ALA A 295 -16.15 -9.65 14.79
CA ALA A 295 -16.78 -10.77 14.10
C ALA A 295 -15.69 -11.83 13.81
N CYS A 296 -15.80 -13.02 14.43
CA CYS A 296 -14.78 -14.07 14.37
C CYS A 296 -15.25 -15.21 13.46
N PHE A 297 -14.67 -15.31 12.26
CA PHE A 297 -14.87 -16.39 11.30
C PHE A 297 -13.92 -17.54 11.68
N ASN A 298 -14.47 -18.62 12.23
CA ASN A 298 -13.71 -19.80 12.67
C ASN A 298 -13.85 -20.92 11.65
N TYR A 299 -12.73 -21.56 11.30
CA TYR A 299 -12.66 -22.62 10.31
C TYR A 299 -12.25 -23.93 11.00
N ASP A 300 -13.14 -24.94 10.96
CA ASP A 300 -12.87 -26.26 11.53
C ASP A 300 -11.72 -26.96 10.78
N ASP A 301 -11.70 -26.81 9.45
CA ASP A 301 -10.59 -27.20 8.58
C ASP A 301 -9.70 -25.96 8.35
N PRO A 302 -8.41 -25.97 8.76
CA PRO A 302 -7.52 -24.83 8.58
C PRO A 302 -7.37 -24.41 7.11
N LEU A 303 -7.31 -23.11 6.87
CA LEU A 303 -7.15 -22.52 5.54
C LEU A 303 -5.68 -22.41 5.15
N ASP A 304 -5.37 -22.76 3.91
CA ASP A 304 -4.07 -22.47 3.28
C ASP A 304 -4.12 -21.11 2.56
N LEU A 305 -3.50 -20.11 3.20
CA LEU A 305 -3.31 -18.76 2.70
C LEU A 305 -1.85 -18.47 2.34
N SER A 306 -0.97 -19.47 2.29
CA SER A 306 0.47 -19.27 2.02
C SER A 306 0.76 -18.64 0.65
N GLY A 307 -0.09 -18.89 -0.34
CA GLY A 307 -0.02 -18.28 -1.68
C GLY A 307 -0.90 -17.04 -1.86
N ALA A 308 -1.47 -16.48 -0.79
CA ALA A 308 -2.29 -15.28 -0.86
C ALA A 308 -1.45 -14.00 -0.86
N ALA A 309 -1.92 -12.98 -1.57
CA ALA A 309 -1.37 -11.63 -1.50
C ALA A 309 -2.05 -10.81 -0.41
N CYS A 310 -3.39 -10.90 -0.33
CA CYS A 310 -4.18 -10.11 0.61
C CYS A 310 -5.44 -10.81 1.08
N LEU A 311 -5.97 -10.35 2.21
CA LEU A 311 -7.36 -10.55 2.61
C LEU A 311 -8.21 -9.38 2.11
N VAL A 312 -9.43 -9.68 1.66
CA VAL A 312 -10.38 -8.70 1.14
C VAL A 312 -11.70 -8.80 1.89
N THR A 313 -12.28 -7.67 2.32
CA THR A 313 -13.61 -7.62 2.94
C THR A 313 -14.30 -6.31 2.61
N ASP A 314 -15.58 -6.37 2.26
CA ASP A 314 -16.41 -5.18 2.06
C ASP A 314 -16.96 -4.74 3.40
N THR A 315 -16.68 -3.49 3.77
CA THR A 315 -16.99 -2.95 5.09
C THR A 315 -17.83 -1.69 5.00
N SER A 316 -18.60 -1.38 6.03
CA SER A 316 -19.31 -0.11 6.14
C SER A 316 -19.37 0.35 7.59
N ALA A 317 -19.41 1.67 7.79
CA ALA A 317 -19.67 2.30 9.07
C ALA A 317 -20.87 3.24 8.93
N PRO A 318 -21.72 3.35 9.96
CA PRO A 318 -22.94 4.14 9.90
C PRO A 318 -22.65 5.64 9.89
N GLU A 319 -23.62 6.41 9.38
CA GLU A 319 -23.61 7.88 9.50
C GLU A 319 -23.61 8.33 10.95
N GLY A 320 -22.94 9.45 11.23
CA GLY A 320 -22.92 10.08 12.56
C GLY A 320 -21.99 9.43 13.59
N GLN A 321 -21.45 8.24 13.33
CA GLN A 321 -20.44 7.59 14.19
C GLN A 321 -19.14 8.39 14.20
N ARG A 322 -18.55 8.56 15.40
CA ARG A 322 -17.35 9.39 15.60
C ARG A 322 -16.12 8.62 16.06
N ALA A 323 -16.24 7.32 16.33
CA ALA A 323 -15.16 6.48 16.79
C ALA A 323 -13.96 6.55 15.83
N PRO A 324 -12.83 7.18 16.21
CA PRO A 324 -11.70 7.37 15.33
C PRO A 324 -10.88 6.07 15.12
N THR A 325 -11.26 4.97 15.77
CA THR A 325 -10.54 3.70 15.69
C THR A 325 -10.60 3.11 14.27
N PRO A 326 -9.48 2.60 13.73
CA PRO A 326 -9.51 1.81 12.50
C PRO A 326 -10.18 0.46 12.75
N LEU A 327 -10.82 -0.07 11.72
CA LEU A 327 -11.16 -1.49 11.67
C LEU A 327 -9.86 -2.28 11.52
N ARG A 328 -9.79 -3.48 12.08
CA ARG A 328 -8.60 -4.34 12.17
C ARG A 328 -8.95 -5.75 11.77
N ILE A 329 -7.96 -6.45 11.22
CA ILE A 329 -8.05 -7.88 10.94
C ILE A 329 -7.05 -8.61 11.82
N ILE A 330 -7.52 -9.62 12.55
CA ILE A 330 -6.67 -10.54 13.32
C ILE A 330 -6.75 -11.91 12.65
N VAL A 331 -5.61 -12.54 12.43
CA VAL A 331 -5.53 -13.93 11.96
C VAL A 331 -4.91 -14.80 13.05
N ARG A 332 -5.38 -16.04 13.15
CA ARG A 332 -4.84 -17.05 14.06
C ARG A 332 -4.52 -18.32 13.30
N ASP A 333 -3.36 -18.91 13.53
CA ASP A 333 -2.99 -20.21 12.95
C ASP A 333 -3.38 -21.40 13.87
N ALA A 334 -3.18 -22.62 13.38
CA ALA A 334 -3.48 -23.86 14.09
C ALA A 334 -2.60 -24.09 15.33
N HIS A 335 -1.47 -23.40 15.41
CA HIS A 335 -0.58 -23.43 16.56
C HIS A 335 -0.93 -22.38 17.62
N GLY A 336 -1.89 -21.52 17.32
CA GLY A 336 -2.40 -20.49 18.21
C GLY A 336 -1.64 -19.16 18.13
N ALA A 337 -0.71 -19.00 17.19
CA ALA A 337 -0.09 -17.71 16.94
C ALA A 337 -1.12 -16.73 16.38
N GLU A 338 -1.06 -15.47 16.81
CA GLU A 338 -1.93 -14.41 16.33
C GLU A 338 -1.13 -13.27 15.70
N CYS A 339 -1.57 -12.84 14.51
CA CYS A 339 -1.10 -11.62 13.87
C CYS A 339 -2.25 -10.65 13.66
N ILE A 340 -1.94 -9.37 13.59
CA ILE A 340 -2.90 -8.28 13.42
C ILE A 340 -2.40 -7.30 12.36
N ALA A 341 -3.35 -6.76 11.61
CA ALA A 341 -3.14 -5.63 10.73
C ALA A 341 -4.29 -4.63 10.89
N ASP A 342 -3.96 -3.35 10.93
CA ASP A 342 -4.97 -2.29 10.85
C ASP A 342 -5.42 -2.16 9.39
N THR A 343 -6.73 -2.04 9.19
CA THR A 343 -7.24 -1.58 7.91
C THR A 343 -7.14 -0.05 7.88
N GLU A 344 -6.93 0.53 6.72
CA GLU A 344 -7.00 1.99 6.53
C GLU A 344 -8.45 2.53 6.63
N ARG A 345 -9.41 1.70 7.04
CA ARG A 345 -10.82 2.05 7.24
C ARG A 345 -11.06 2.53 8.67
N HIS A 346 -11.16 3.84 8.86
CA HIS A 346 -11.63 4.41 10.13
C HIS A 346 -13.15 4.29 10.30
N LEU A 347 -13.58 3.92 11.49
CA LEU A 347 -15.00 3.80 11.86
C LEU A 347 -15.72 5.14 12.05
N SER A 348 -14.99 6.26 12.00
CA SER A 348 -15.53 7.63 12.00
C SER A 348 -15.90 8.13 10.61
N THR A 349 -15.57 7.38 9.56
CA THR A 349 -15.94 7.72 8.18
C THR A 349 -17.13 6.85 7.77
N PRO A 350 -18.28 7.42 7.40
CA PRO A 350 -19.44 6.64 6.99
C PRO A 350 -19.29 6.06 5.57
N GLY A 351 -20.17 5.14 5.21
CA GLY A 351 -20.30 4.60 3.85
C GLY A 351 -19.53 3.29 3.63
N GLN A 352 -19.55 2.74 2.42
CA GLN A 352 -18.91 1.45 2.12
C GLN A 352 -17.44 1.62 1.69
N VAL A 353 -16.60 0.68 2.10
CA VAL A 353 -15.19 0.56 1.69
C VAL A 353 -14.83 -0.91 1.54
N ARG A 354 -14.24 -1.27 0.39
CA ARG A 354 -13.57 -2.55 0.20
C ARG A 354 -12.14 -2.47 0.75
N CYS A 355 -11.88 -3.18 1.85
CA CYS A 355 -10.56 -3.26 2.45
C CYS A 355 -9.74 -4.38 1.78
N HIS A 356 -8.52 -4.06 1.37
CA HIS A 356 -7.48 -4.99 0.94
C HIS A 356 -6.32 -4.88 1.94
N VAL A 357 -6.04 -5.96 2.67
CA VAL A 357 -4.96 -6.01 3.66
C VAL A 357 -3.94 -7.01 3.19
N LEU A 358 -2.74 -6.53 2.84
CA LEU A 358 -1.66 -7.41 2.38
C LEU A 358 -1.22 -8.33 3.51
N LEU A 359 -0.93 -9.59 3.20
CA LEU A 359 -0.44 -10.54 4.21
C LEU A 359 0.88 -10.07 4.84
N SER A 360 1.71 -9.35 4.08
CA SER A 360 2.97 -8.76 4.54
C SER A 360 2.80 -7.63 5.57
N GLN A 361 1.59 -7.10 5.75
CA GLN A 361 1.29 -6.07 6.76
C GLN A 361 0.89 -6.65 8.11
N PHE A 362 0.66 -7.96 8.20
CA PHE A 362 0.31 -8.59 9.45
C PHE A 362 1.55 -8.68 10.34
N GLU A 363 1.47 -7.96 11.46
CA GLU A 363 2.48 -8.00 12.50
C GLU A 363 2.04 -8.94 13.60
N ARG A 364 3.01 -9.50 14.33
CA ARG A 364 2.71 -10.33 15.51
C ARG A 364 1.89 -9.52 16.51
N ALA A 365 0.75 -10.05 16.94
CA ALA A 365 -0.08 -9.35 17.91
C ALA A 365 0.68 -9.19 19.24
N GLY A 366 0.65 -8.01 19.84
CA GLY A 366 1.43 -7.72 21.06
C GLY A 366 1.01 -8.54 22.29
N TRP A 367 -0.16 -9.18 22.26
CA TRP A 367 -0.64 -10.12 23.28
C TRP A 367 -0.37 -11.58 22.94
N ASP A 368 0.17 -11.89 21.76
CA ASP A 368 0.55 -13.24 21.41
C ASP A 368 1.64 -13.75 22.38
N ARG A 369 1.44 -14.97 22.90
CA ARG A 369 2.32 -15.60 23.89
C ARG A 369 2.93 -16.90 23.40
N THR A 370 2.78 -17.23 22.12
CA THR A 370 3.32 -18.49 21.61
C THR A 370 4.81 -18.32 21.31
N ASP A 371 5.61 -19.34 21.58
CA ASP A 371 7.06 -19.33 21.33
C ASP A 371 7.40 -19.58 19.84
N ILE A 372 6.44 -19.40 18.95
CA ILE A 372 6.56 -19.75 17.53
C ILE A 372 7.10 -18.55 16.76
N PRO A 373 8.27 -18.67 16.10
CA PRO A 373 8.94 -17.52 15.50
C PRO A 373 8.22 -16.98 14.25
N THR A 374 7.51 -17.83 13.51
CA THR A 374 6.83 -17.48 12.26
C THR A 374 5.38 -17.90 12.31
N PHE A 375 4.48 -17.02 11.88
CA PHE A 375 3.07 -17.35 11.69
C PHE A 375 2.91 -18.36 10.54
N ASP A 376 2.11 -19.42 10.75
CA ASP A 376 1.86 -20.42 9.71
C ASP A 376 0.65 -20.06 8.84
N TRP A 377 0.92 -19.44 7.69
CA TRP A 377 -0.10 -19.07 6.71
C TRP A 377 -0.76 -20.27 6.03
N SER A 378 -0.20 -21.48 6.13
CA SER A 378 -0.79 -22.68 5.53
C SER A 378 -1.87 -23.34 6.41
N ALA A 379 -2.03 -22.87 7.65
CA ALA A 379 -2.92 -23.48 8.64
C ALA A 379 -3.72 -22.43 9.43
N VAL A 380 -4.33 -21.45 8.75
CA VAL A 380 -5.11 -20.38 9.38
C VAL A 380 -6.46 -20.92 9.88
N THR A 381 -6.72 -20.79 11.18
CA THR A 381 -7.93 -21.33 11.85
C THR A 381 -8.99 -20.27 12.14
N SER A 382 -8.63 -18.99 12.22
CA SER A 382 -9.63 -17.93 12.35
C SER A 382 -9.18 -16.62 11.71
N ILE A 383 -10.16 -15.89 11.17
CA ILE A 383 -10.03 -14.52 10.71
C ILE A 383 -11.05 -13.68 11.49
N ARG A 384 -10.59 -12.62 12.15
CA ARG A 384 -11.44 -11.73 12.95
C ARG A 384 -11.44 -10.33 12.35
N ILE A 385 -12.61 -9.76 12.13
CA ILE A 385 -12.78 -8.41 11.59
C ILE A 385 -13.50 -7.57 12.64
N GLY A 386 -12.94 -6.43 13.02
CA GLY A 386 -13.52 -5.62 14.08
C GLY A 386 -12.65 -4.48 14.55
N TRP A 387 -12.86 -4.01 15.77
CA TRP A 387 -12.11 -2.91 16.37
C TRP A 387 -11.66 -3.30 17.78
N GLY A 388 -10.52 -2.75 18.22
CA GLY A 388 -9.96 -2.99 19.55
C GLY A 388 -8.93 -1.94 19.93
N GLY A 389 -8.56 -1.84 21.21
CA GLY A 389 -7.69 -0.78 21.70
C GLY A 389 -8.39 0.58 21.78
N TYR A 390 -9.72 0.62 21.71
CA TYR A 390 -10.48 1.87 21.68
C TYR A 390 -10.88 2.31 23.09
N LEU A 391 -10.52 3.54 23.45
CA LEU A 391 -10.88 4.21 24.69
C LEU A 391 -12.04 5.18 24.42
N GLY A 392 -13.23 4.65 24.15
CA GLY A 392 -14.41 5.46 23.86
C GLY A 392 -15.10 6.00 25.11
N ALA A 393 -16.16 6.78 24.89
CA ALA A 393 -16.99 7.30 25.97
C ALA A 393 -18.01 6.25 26.45
N GLU A 394 -18.41 6.33 27.72
CA GLU A 394 -19.54 5.53 28.22
C GLU A 394 -20.81 5.84 27.40
N ASP A 395 -21.62 4.82 27.15
CA ASP A 395 -22.81 4.82 26.28
C ASP A 395 -22.55 5.11 24.79
N GLU A 396 -21.30 5.31 24.37
CA GLU A 396 -20.96 5.36 22.94
C GLU A 396 -21.29 4.01 22.28
N THR A 397 -21.85 4.06 21.08
CA THR A 397 -22.07 2.86 20.26
C THR A 397 -21.13 2.89 19.07
N VAL A 398 -20.38 1.79 18.90
CA VAL A 398 -19.47 1.60 17.77
C VAL A 398 -19.93 0.38 16.98
N ALA A 399 -20.29 0.61 15.73
CA ALA A 399 -20.81 -0.40 14.82
C ALA A 399 -20.07 -0.39 13.47
N PHE A 400 -20.07 -1.56 12.84
CA PHE A 400 -19.61 -1.75 11.48
C PHE A 400 -20.40 -2.88 10.81
N THR A 401 -20.42 -2.87 9.48
CA THR A 401 -20.82 -4.03 8.68
C THR A 401 -19.58 -4.59 7.99
N CYS A 402 -19.49 -5.92 7.85
CA CYS A 402 -18.48 -6.58 7.02
C CYS A 402 -19.08 -7.78 6.26
N THR A 403 -18.64 -8.02 5.03
CA THR A 403 -18.83 -9.31 4.36
C THR A 403 -17.87 -10.36 4.93
N PRO A 404 -18.16 -11.67 4.76
CA PRO A 404 -17.16 -12.71 4.97
C PRO A 404 -15.84 -12.37 4.25
N PRO A 405 -14.68 -12.72 4.85
CA PRO A 405 -13.39 -12.46 4.24
C PRO A 405 -13.22 -13.28 2.96
N ARG A 406 -12.67 -12.63 1.94
CA ARG A 406 -12.18 -13.22 0.70
C ARG A 406 -10.66 -13.20 0.69
N VAL A 407 -10.08 -13.95 -0.23
CA VAL A 407 -8.63 -13.95 -0.46
C VAL A 407 -8.31 -13.46 -1.85
N GLY A 408 -7.34 -12.55 -1.95
CA GLY A 408 -6.75 -12.12 -3.21
C GLY A 408 -5.43 -12.85 -3.46
N ARG A 409 -5.28 -13.48 -4.62
CA ARG A 409 -4.04 -14.16 -5.05
C ARG A 409 -3.45 -13.46 -6.26
N LEU A 410 -2.12 -13.50 -6.34
CA LEU A 410 -1.41 -12.99 -7.49
C LEU A 410 -1.34 -14.06 -8.58
N ASP A 411 -1.80 -13.74 -9.78
CA ASP A 411 -1.51 -14.51 -10.98
C ASP A 411 0.00 -14.46 -11.22
N THR A 412 0.69 -15.56 -10.92
CA THR A 412 2.11 -15.73 -11.27
C THR A 412 2.20 -15.93 -12.78
N ARG A 413 2.33 -14.83 -13.52
CA ARG A 413 2.68 -14.90 -14.95
C ARG A 413 4.16 -15.05 -15.17
#